data_AF-A0A1X7TN30-F1
#
_entry.id   AF-A0A1X7TN30-F1
#
_cell.length_a   1.000
_cell.length_b   1.000
_cell.length_c   1.000
_cell.angle_alpha   90.00
_cell.angle_beta   90.00
_cell.angle_gamma   90.00
#
_symmetry.space_group_name_H-M   'P 1'
#
loop_
_entity.id
_entity.type
_entity.pdbx_description
1 polymer ?
#
loop_
_entity_poly.entity_id
_entity_poly.type
_entity_poly.pdbx_seq_one_letter_code
_entity_poly.pdbx_strand_id
1 'polypeptide(L)'
;MMDFTRLRALNSLFSMLHQMIRNIISYNQSHPDFPMLSNQLEAYVPCYLIFCLIWCFSRDGKMVCWEKMGNFIRGTTTIPLPPGTVPIIDFKVNIQGE
;
A
#
# COMPACT_ATOMS: atom_id res chain seq x y z
N MET A 1 6.28 19.21 -14.08
CA MET A 1 6.28 18.76 -12.68
C MET A 1 5.46 19.76 -11.88
N MET A 2 4.48 19.32 -11.09
CA MET A 2 3.73 20.21 -10.19
C MET A 2 4.36 20.18 -8.80
N ASP A 3 4.35 21.31 -8.10
CA ASP A 3 4.78 21.41 -6.71
C ASP A 3 4.06 20.40 -5.81
N PHE A 4 4.83 19.78 -4.92
CA PHE A 4 4.30 18.88 -3.91
C PHE A 4 3.48 19.69 -2.90
N THR A 5 2.18 19.42 -2.83
CA THR A 5 1.30 20.00 -1.82
C THR A 5 0.79 18.91 -0.89
N ARG A 6 0.89 19.15 0.43
CA ARG A 6 0.45 18.21 1.47
C ARG A 6 -1.01 17.78 1.27
N LEU A 7 -1.87 18.71 0.88
CA LEU A 7 -3.29 18.47 0.63
C LEU A 7 -3.52 17.48 -0.53
N ARG A 8 -2.75 17.57 -1.63
CA ARG A 8 -2.89 16.64 -2.76
C ARG A 8 -2.42 15.23 -2.41
N ALA A 9 -1.33 15.12 -1.65
CA ALA A 9 -0.82 13.83 -1.17
C ALA A 9 -1.85 13.16 -0.24
N LEU A 10 -2.44 13.92 0.69
CA LEU A 10 -3.48 13.43 1.60
C LEU A 10 -4.77 13.04 0.86
N ASN A 11 -5.24 13.84 -0.11
CA ASN A 11 -6.40 13.50 -0.92
C ASN A 11 -6.18 12.22 -1.74
N SER A 12 -4.96 12.04 -2.27
CA SER A 12 -4.59 10.80 -2.96
C SER A 12 -4.55 9.62 -1.99
N LEU A 13 -4.03 9.82 -0.78
CA LEU A 13 -3.96 8.81 0.27
C LEU A 13 -5.36 8.33 0.68
N PHE A 14 -6.28 9.26 0.95
CA PHE A 14 -7.67 8.92 1.28
C PHE A 14 -8.37 8.17 0.14
N SER A 15 -8.08 8.56 -1.12
CA SER A 15 -8.64 7.88 -2.29
C SER A 15 -8.15 6.43 -2.38
N MET A 16 -6.86 6.17 -2.13
CA MET A 16 -6.33 4.80 -2.13
C MET A 16 -6.80 3.98 -0.92
N LEU A 17 -6.94 4.58 0.26
CA LEU A 17 -7.54 3.90 1.42
C LEU A 17 -9.00 3.51 1.17
N HIS A 18 -9.78 4.37 0.53
CA HIS A 18 -11.13 3.99 0.10
C HIS A 18 -11.10 2.85 -0.94
N GLN A 19 -10.13 2.86 -1.86
CA GLN A 19 -9.95 1.77 -2.81
C GLN A 19 -9.60 0.45 -2.11
N MET A 20 -8.77 0.47 -1.07
CA MET A 20 -8.46 -0.69 -0.23
C MET A 20 -9.74 -1.32 0.32
N ILE A 21 -10.61 -0.50 0.93
CA ILE A 21 -11.87 -0.96 1.52
C ILE A 21 -12.78 -1.56 0.43
N ARG A 22 -12.86 -0.91 -0.74
CA ARG A 22 -13.62 -1.44 -1.89
C ARG A 22 -13.09 -2.78 -2.37
N ASN A 23 -11.76 -2.98 -2.38
CA ASN A 23 -11.16 -4.26 -2.76
C ASN A 23 -11.56 -5.38 -1.80
N ILE A 24 -11.53 -5.11 -0.48
CA ILE A 24 -11.95 -6.07 0.56
C ILE A 24 -13.43 -6.44 0.37
N ILE A 25 -14.30 -5.44 0.19
CA ILE A 25 -15.74 -5.67 -0.03
C ILE A 25 -15.97 -6.49 -1.31
N SER A 26 -15.30 -6.12 -2.42
CA SER A 26 -15.41 -6.83 -3.69
C SER A 26 -14.94 -8.28 -3.60
N TYR A 27 -13.89 -8.55 -2.81
CA TYR A 27 -13.41 -9.91 -2.56
C TYR A 27 -14.44 -10.74 -1.80
N ASN A 28 -14.99 -10.18 -0.71
CA ASN A 28 -16.03 -10.84 0.08
C ASN A 28 -17.31 -11.10 -0.72
N GLN A 29 -17.68 -10.18 -1.61
CA GLN A 29 -18.82 -10.37 -2.51
C GLN A 29 -18.58 -11.47 -3.56
N SER A 30 -17.32 -11.66 -3.97
CA SER A 30 -16.94 -12.69 -4.95
C SER A 30 -16.79 -14.07 -4.31
N HIS A 31 -16.52 -14.14 -3.00
CA HIS A 31 -16.35 -15.37 -2.22
C HIS A 31 -17.28 -15.37 -1.00
N PRO A 32 -18.61 -15.45 -1.18
CA PRO A 32 -19.57 -15.40 -0.07
C PRO A 32 -19.42 -16.58 0.89
N ASP A 33 -18.99 -17.75 0.39
CA ASP A 33 -18.77 -18.96 1.20
C ASP A 33 -17.46 -18.91 2.02
N PHE A 34 -16.50 -18.10 1.56
CA PHE A 34 -15.18 -17.95 2.17
C PHE A 34 -14.81 -16.46 2.26
N PRO A 35 -15.48 -15.69 3.14
CA PRO A 35 -15.13 -14.29 3.34
C PRO A 35 -13.71 -14.17 3.87
N MET A 36 -13.09 -13.01 3.62
CA MET A 36 -11.75 -12.71 4.09
C MET A 36 -11.67 -12.86 5.61
N LEU A 37 -10.72 -13.68 6.07
CA LEU A 37 -10.51 -13.94 7.50
C LEU A 37 -9.87 -12.72 8.18
N SER A 38 -10.14 -12.50 9.47
CA SER A 38 -9.54 -11.37 10.21
C SER A 38 -8.01 -11.38 10.19
N ASN A 39 -7.39 -12.57 10.25
CA ASN A 39 -5.93 -12.70 10.16
C ASN A 39 -5.39 -12.23 8.80
N GLN A 40 -6.12 -12.50 7.70
CA GLN A 40 -5.75 -12.04 6.37
C GLN A 40 -5.91 -10.53 6.25
N LEU A 41 -6.96 -9.97 6.87
CA LEU A 41 -7.18 -8.52 6.90
C LEU A 41 -6.08 -7.80 7.68
N GLU A 42 -5.66 -8.35 8.83
CA GLU A 42 -4.55 -7.83 9.64
C GLU A 42 -3.20 -7.88 8.91
N ALA A 43 -2.99 -8.86 8.01
CA ALA A 43 -1.81 -8.90 7.16
C ALA A 43 -1.92 -7.96 5.94
N TYR A 44 -3.10 -7.86 5.32
CA TYR A 44 -3.33 -7.09 4.10
C TYR A 44 -3.32 -5.58 4.33
N VAL A 45 -4.00 -5.10 5.37
CA VAL A 45 -4.21 -3.66 5.62
C VAL A 45 -2.88 -2.92 5.83
N PRO A 46 -1.93 -3.39 6.66
CA PRO A 46 -0.64 -2.71 6.84
C PRO A 46 0.20 -2.67 5.56
N CYS A 47 0.23 -3.78 4.80
CA CYS A 47 0.95 -3.86 3.54
C CYS A 47 0.36 -2.90 2.49
N TYR A 48 -0.96 -2.84 2.39
CA TYR A 48 -1.64 -1.91 1.47
C TYR A 48 -1.43 -0.45 1.88
N LEU A 49 -1.40 -0.15 3.19
CA LEU A 49 -1.13 1.20 3.70
C LEU A 49 0.28 1.67 3.32
N ILE A 50 1.29 0.80 3.43
CA ILE A 50 2.66 1.09 2.96
C ILE A 50 2.65 1.41 1.47
N PHE A 51 1.98 0.59 0.67
CA PHE A 51 1.84 0.82 -0.77
C PHE A 51 1.21 2.19 -1.07
N CYS A 52 0.14 2.55 -0.36
CA CYS A 52 -0.50 3.85 -0.50
C CYS A 52 0.43 5.03 -0.15
N LEU A 53 1.23 4.90 0.92
CA LEU A 53 2.19 5.92 1.32
C LEU A 53 3.28 6.11 0.25
N ILE A 54 3.85 5.04 -0.26
CA ILE A 54 4.86 5.13 -1.32
C ILE A 54 4.25 5.77 -2.56
N TRP A 55 3.07 5.30 -2.98
CA TRP A 55 2.41 5.76 -4.20
C TRP A 55 1.99 7.23 -4.11
N CYS A 56 1.38 7.67 -3.01
CA CYS A 56 0.84 9.02 -2.89
C CYS A 56 1.92 10.09 -2.71
N PHE A 57 3.02 9.76 -2.03
CA PHE A 57 4.11 10.71 -1.77
C PHE A 57 5.18 10.69 -2.86
N SER A 58 5.28 9.60 -3.63
CA SER A 58 6.25 9.47 -4.73
C SER A 58 5.63 9.74 -6.11
N ARG A 59 4.31 9.94 -6.20
CA ARG A 59 3.53 10.15 -7.43
C ARG A 59 4.13 11.15 -8.41
N ASP A 60 4.76 12.21 -7.90
CA ASP A 60 5.33 13.30 -8.71
C ASP A 60 6.87 13.30 -8.75
N GLY A 61 7.50 12.34 -8.06
CA GLY A 61 8.95 12.23 -7.90
C GLY A 61 9.61 11.30 -8.93
N LYS A 62 10.90 11.53 -9.22
CA LYS A 62 11.74 10.59 -9.97
C LYS A 62 11.85 9.26 -9.21
N MET A 63 12.10 8.16 -9.91
CA MET A 63 12.25 6.79 -9.37
C MET A 63 13.13 6.71 -8.09
N VAL A 64 14.16 7.55 -7.99
CA VAL A 64 15.02 7.71 -6.80
C VAL A 64 14.24 8.08 -5.51
N CYS A 65 13.18 8.87 -5.61
CA CYS A 65 12.32 9.21 -4.46
C CYS A 65 11.56 7.98 -3.94
N TRP A 66 11.23 7.04 -4.82
CA TRP A 66 10.48 5.83 -4.50
C TRP A 66 11.35 4.87 -3.70
N GLU A 67 12.60 4.67 -4.13
CA GLU A 67 13.59 3.87 -3.40
C GLU A 67 13.90 4.45 -2.03
N LYS A 68 14.07 5.78 -1.94
CA LYS A 68 14.29 6.47 -0.65
C LYS A 68 13.12 6.31 0.30
N MET A 69 11.89 6.46 -0.20
CA MET A 69 10.68 6.27 0.62
C MET A 69 10.53 4.82 1.06
N GLY A 70 10.75 3.86 0.16
CA GLY A 70 10.73 2.44 0.49
C GLY A 70 11.76 2.07 1.57
N ASN A 71 12.99 2.56 1.44
CA ASN A 71 14.04 2.35 2.45
C ASN A 71 13.70 3.01 3.79
N PHE A 72 13.10 4.20 3.78
CA PHE A 72 12.66 4.88 5.01
C PHE A 72 11.58 4.09 5.75
N ILE A 73 10.57 3.59 5.01
CA ILE A 73 9.50 2.78 5.58
C ILE A 73 10.08 1.48 6.13
N ARG A 74 10.97 0.78 5.39
CA ARG A 74 11.60 -0.46 5.85
C ARG A 74 12.42 -0.28 7.13
N GLY A 75 13.03 0.89 7.33
CA GLY A 75 13.76 1.21 8.56
C GLY A 75 12.86 1.60 9.74
N THR A 76 11.60 1.95 9.50
CA THR A 76 10.68 2.50 10.51
C THR A 76 9.56 1.52 10.90
N THR A 77 9.13 0.66 9.97
CA THR A 77 8.03 -0.28 10.20
C THR A 77 8.52 -1.61 10.75
N THR A 78 7.76 -2.18 11.69
CA THR A 78 7.95 -3.56 12.18
C THR A 78 7.19 -4.60 11.35
N ILE A 79 6.57 -4.19 10.24
CA ILE A 79 5.80 -5.08 9.36
C ILE A 79 6.79 -5.98 8.61
N PRO A 80 6.51 -7.28 8.44
CA PRO A 80 7.34 -8.15 7.62
C PRO A 80 7.25 -7.73 6.15
N LEU A 81 8.28 -7.06 5.65
CA LEU A 81 8.44 -6.77 4.23
C LEU A 81 9.35 -7.82 3.56
N PRO A 82 9.16 -8.12 2.26
CA PRO A 82 10.04 -9.02 1.52
C PRO A 82 11.52 -8.56 1.57
N PRO A 83 12.48 -9.51 1.43
CA PRO A 83 13.90 -9.20 1.45
C PRO A 83 14.26 -8.19 0.34
N GLY A 84 15.10 -7.20 0.69
CA GLY A 84 15.33 -5.96 -0.04
C GLY A 84 16.07 -6.04 -1.38
N THR A 85 16.03 -7.18 -2.06
CA THR A 85 16.50 -7.34 -3.42
C THR A 85 15.48 -6.86 -4.45
N VAL A 86 14.20 -6.79 -4.08
CA VAL A 86 13.08 -6.35 -4.93
C VAL A 86 12.56 -5.02 -4.38
N PRO A 87 12.41 -3.97 -5.21
CA PRO A 87 11.90 -2.69 -4.72
C PRO A 87 10.45 -2.87 -4.26
N ILE A 88 10.10 -2.29 -3.12
CA ILE A 88 8.80 -2.46 -2.43
C ILE A 88 7.61 -2.08 -3.33
N ILE A 89 7.84 -1.30 -4.38
CA ILE A 89 6.84 -0.92 -5.39
C ILE A 89 6.36 -2.10 -6.25
N ASP A 90 7.21 -3.11 -6.45
CA ASP A 90 6.89 -4.31 -7.22
C ASP A 90 6.19 -5.36 -6.34
N PHE A 91 6.08 -5.09 -5.04
CA PHE A 91 5.25 -5.86 -4.14
C PHE A 91 3.78 -5.52 -4.40
N LYS A 92 3.19 -6.22 -5.37
CA LYS A 92 1.74 -6.25 -5.53
C LYS A 92 1.16 -6.89 -4.28
N VAL A 93 0.58 -6.06 -3.41
CA VAL A 93 -0.18 -6.53 -2.25
C VAL A 93 -1.32 -7.40 -2.77
N ASN A 94 -1.16 -8.72 -2.70
CA ASN A 94 -2.21 -9.65 -3.08
C ASN A 94 -3.28 -9.59 -1.98
N ILE A 95 -4.55 -9.77 -2.35
CA ILE A 95 -5.66 -9.85 -1.39
C ILE A 95 -5.44 -11.02 -0.41
N GLN A 96 -4.59 -11.98 -0.77
CA GLN A 96 -4.17 -13.08 0.10
C GLN A 96 -3.12 -12.68 1.17
N GLY A 97 -2.60 -11.45 1.15
CA GLY A 97 -1.62 -10.96 2.13
C GLY A 97 -0.16 -11.35 1.85
N GLU A 98 0.12 -11.86 0.65
CA GLU A 98 1.47 -12.10 0.11
C GLU A 98 1.90 -11.04 -0.91
#